data_AF-A0A2E8JSC1-F1
#
_entry.id   AF-A0A2E8JSC1-F1
#
_cell.length_a   1.000
_cell.length_b   1.000
_cell.length_c   1.000
_cell.angle_alpha   90.00
_cell.angle_beta   90.00
_cell.angle_gamma   90.00
#
_symmetry.space_group_name_H-M   'P 1'
#
loop_
_entity.id
_entity.type
_entity.pdbx_description
1 polymer ?
#
loop_
_entity_poly.entity_id
_entity_poly.type
_entity_poly.pdbx_seq_one_letter_code
_entity_poly.pdbx_strand_id
1 'polypeptide(L)'
;MVVMLGQNHKEQRVGDVLKGRTDLKKDGFTIVELLIVIVVIAILAAITVVAYNGIQGSASDSAVQSDINAFVKKIKMYEVENSMPPPGGSYDGGNNSTGPGGLSIKVTQVAYREDAYQWYYCRADVAPYNYGVAAVSKSGKVFAYTSQDGWYNYTGSWGSSGMSGTICPVLTGVSTANSSFSYGKGTGNWFGWTTTN
;
A
#
# COMPACT_ATOMS: atom_id res chain seq x y z
N MET A 1 -90.04 46.78 22.57
CA MET A 1 -88.80 47.50 22.95
C MET A 1 -87.68 46.87 22.15
N VAL A 2 -87.16 47.58 21.16
CA VAL A 2 -86.20 47.12 20.16
C VAL A 2 -84.77 47.29 20.68
N VAL A 3 -83.94 46.28 20.47
CA VAL A 3 -82.47 46.29 20.63
C VAL A 3 -81.83 46.80 19.34
N MET A 4 -80.81 47.66 19.45
CA MET A 4 -79.66 47.89 18.52
C MET A 4 -78.79 49.00 19.17
N LEU A 5 -77.66 48.67 19.81
CA LEU A 5 -76.27 48.66 19.28
C LEU A 5 -75.75 50.02 18.77
N GLY A 6 -74.75 50.55 19.50
CA GLY A 6 -73.86 51.65 19.08
C GLY A 6 -72.40 51.25 19.31
N GLN A 7 -71.60 51.28 18.24
CA GLN A 7 -70.27 50.66 18.13
C GLN A 7 -69.14 51.44 18.84
N ASN A 8 -68.18 50.67 19.38
CA ASN A 8 -67.00 51.16 20.07
C ASN A 8 -65.84 51.32 19.08
N HIS A 9 -65.58 52.56 18.66
CA HIS A 9 -64.49 52.94 17.75
C HIS A 9 -63.29 53.40 18.59
N LYS A 10 -62.27 52.56 18.85
CA LYS A 10 -60.94 53.06 19.31
C LYS A 10 -59.70 52.16 19.25
N GLU A 11 -59.71 50.98 18.65
CA GLU A 11 -58.52 50.11 18.64
C GLU A 11 -58.00 49.78 17.24
N GLN A 12 -57.51 50.78 16.49
CA GLN A 12 -57.10 50.53 15.09
C GLN A 12 -55.82 51.22 14.61
N ARG A 13 -54.88 51.61 15.49
CA ARG A 13 -53.67 52.34 15.03
C ARG A 13 -52.37 52.05 15.77
N VAL A 14 -52.01 50.80 16.05
CA VAL A 14 -50.61 50.49 16.44
C VAL A 14 -50.19 49.07 16.00
N GLY A 15 -50.43 48.69 14.75
CA GLY A 15 -49.97 47.40 14.18
C GLY A 15 -48.94 47.51 13.06
N ASP A 16 -48.78 48.69 12.47
CA ASP A 16 -48.11 48.87 11.17
C ASP A 16 -46.67 49.40 11.28
N VAL A 17 -45.97 49.06 12.38
CA VAL A 17 -44.54 49.37 12.51
C VAL A 17 -43.73 48.14 12.08
N LEU A 18 -43.34 48.16 10.80
CA LEU A 18 -42.10 47.58 10.29
C LEU A 18 -41.95 46.05 10.37
N LYS A 19 -42.95 45.33 9.85
CA LYS A 19 -42.70 43.99 9.31
C LYS A 19 -42.03 44.11 7.94
N GLY A 20 -40.79 44.60 7.93
CA GLY A 20 -39.88 44.47 6.78
C GLY A 20 -39.58 43.00 6.56
N ARG A 21 -40.47 42.31 5.83
CA ARG A 21 -40.23 40.97 5.33
C ARG A 21 -39.10 41.08 4.31
N THR A 22 -37.90 40.72 4.71
CA THR A 22 -36.88 40.28 3.76
C THR A 22 -37.40 38.98 3.14
N ASP A 23 -38.11 39.10 2.03
CA ASP A 23 -38.34 37.98 1.12
C ASP A 23 -36.98 37.59 0.54
N LEU A 24 -36.27 36.75 1.29
CA LEU A 24 -35.15 35.97 0.77
C LEU A 24 -35.75 35.08 -0.32
N LYS A 25 -35.66 35.52 -1.59
CA LYS A 25 -35.95 34.70 -2.76
C LYS A 25 -35.20 33.39 -2.59
N LYS A 26 -35.96 32.33 -2.30
CA LYS A 26 -35.44 30.97 -2.32
C LYS A 26 -35.33 30.59 -3.78
N ASP A 27 -34.21 30.92 -4.39
CA ASP A 27 -33.85 30.39 -5.70
C ASP A 27 -33.62 28.89 -5.51
N GLY A 28 -34.61 28.09 -5.90
CA GLY A 28 -34.56 26.64 -5.83
C GLY A 28 -33.76 26.10 -7.00
N PHE A 29 -32.83 25.18 -6.73
CA PHE A 29 -32.19 24.39 -7.78
C PHE A 29 -33.25 23.64 -8.58
N THR A 30 -33.16 23.71 -9.89
CA THR A 30 -34.01 22.94 -10.78
C THR A 30 -33.67 21.45 -10.67
N ILE A 31 -34.67 20.60 -10.87
CA ILE A 31 -34.47 19.13 -10.92
C ILE A 31 -33.43 18.77 -11.99
N VAL A 32 -33.39 19.53 -13.09
CA VAL A 32 -32.45 19.32 -14.20
C VAL A 32 -31.01 19.61 -13.79
N GLU A 33 -30.77 20.69 -13.03
CA GLU A 33 -29.43 21.02 -12.52
C GLU A 33 -28.91 19.93 -11.58
N LEU A 34 -29.76 19.38 -10.71
CA LEU A 34 -29.34 18.28 -9.85
C LEU A 34 -29.14 16.98 -10.63
N LEU A 35 -29.96 16.72 -11.65
CA LEU A 35 -29.84 15.54 -12.51
C LEU A 35 -28.52 15.53 -13.29
N ILE A 36 -28.15 16.65 -13.93
CA ILE A 36 -26.90 16.68 -14.69
C ILE A 36 -25.68 16.51 -13.77
N VAL A 37 -25.73 17.06 -12.55
CA VAL A 37 -24.64 16.90 -11.58
C VAL A 37 -24.44 15.44 -11.20
N ILE A 38 -25.51 14.70 -10.89
CA ILE A 38 -25.39 13.29 -10.52
C ILE A 38 -24.90 12.41 -11.69
N VAL A 39 -25.26 12.76 -12.93
CA VAL A 39 -24.78 12.05 -14.12
C VAL A 39 -23.29 12.32 -14.34
N VAL A 40 -22.86 13.58 -14.20
CA VAL A 40 -21.45 13.95 -14.36
C VAL A 40 -20.58 13.30 -13.29
N ILE A 41 -20.97 13.32 -12.01
CA ILE A 41 -20.20 12.62 -10.96
C ILE A 41 -20.16 11.11 -11.19
N ALA A 42 -21.22 10.50 -11.72
CA ALA A 42 -21.24 9.06 -12.01
C ALA A 42 -20.23 8.69 -13.11
N ILE A 43 -20.16 9.48 -14.18
CA ILE A 43 -19.19 9.27 -15.27
C ILE A 43 -17.76 9.49 -14.76
N LEU A 44 -17.52 10.58 -14.00
CA LEU A 44 -16.20 10.88 -13.43
C LEU A 44 -15.74 9.79 -12.47
N ALA A 45 -16.63 9.31 -11.58
CA ALA A 45 -16.32 8.23 -10.64
C ALA A 45 -15.95 6.93 -11.36
N ALA A 46 -16.63 6.58 -12.46
CA ALA A 46 -16.31 5.38 -13.23
C ALA A 46 -14.89 5.46 -13.83
N ILE A 47 -14.51 6.61 -14.41
CA ILE A 47 -13.18 6.83 -15.00
C ILE A 47 -12.11 6.80 -13.91
N THR A 48 -12.34 7.47 -12.77
CA THR A 48 -11.36 7.54 -11.69
C THR A 48 -11.08 6.18 -11.07
N VAL A 49 -12.08 5.30 -10.92
CA VAL A 49 -11.89 3.96 -10.37
C VAL A 49 -10.93 3.12 -11.23
N VAL A 50 -11.10 3.12 -12.55
CA VAL A 50 -10.23 2.34 -13.46
C VAL A 50 -8.80 2.89 -13.43
N ALA A 51 -8.63 4.21 -13.50
CA ALA A 51 -7.32 4.86 -13.45
C ALA A 51 -6.62 4.61 -12.11
N TYR A 52 -7.36 4.66 -11.00
CA TYR A 52 -6.82 4.49 -9.65
C TYR A 52 -6.24 3.09 -9.42
N ASN A 53 -6.83 2.03 -9.99
CA ASN A 53 -6.30 0.67 -9.89
C ASN A 53 -4.92 0.52 -10.58
N GLY A 54 -4.74 1.12 -11.77
CA GLY A 54 -3.45 1.09 -12.47
C GLY A 54 -2.34 1.88 -11.76
N ILE A 55 -2.70 3.05 -11.21
CA ILE A 55 -1.77 3.90 -10.46
C ILE A 55 -1.31 3.21 -9.17
N GLN A 56 -2.23 2.60 -8.40
CA GLN A 56 -1.88 1.87 -7.18
C GLN A 56 -0.91 0.71 -7.46
N GLY A 57 -1.12 -0.03 -8.55
CA GLY A 57 -0.20 -1.11 -8.94
C GLY A 57 1.21 -0.58 -9.24
N SER A 58 1.31 0.52 -9.99
CA SER A 58 2.59 1.14 -10.34
C SER A 58 3.30 1.78 -9.14
N ALA A 59 2.54 2.38 -8.22
CA ALA A 59 3.05 2.91 -6.97
C ALA A 59 3.60 1.79 -6.07
N SER A 60 2.88 0.66 -6.01
CA SER A 60 3.33 -0.53 -5.27
C SER A 60 4.62 -1.10 -5.87
N ASP A 61 4.69 -1.23 -7.20
CA ASP A 61 5.90 -1.68 -7.91
C ASP A 61 7.11 -0.78 -7.59
N SER A 62 6.92 0.53 -7.62
CA SER A 62 7.98 1.51 -7.33
C SER A 62 8.43 1.45 -5.87
N ALA A 63 7.48 1.29 -4.94
CA ALA A 63 7.78 1.15 -3.51
C ALA A 63 8.60 -0.11 -3.23
N VAL A 64 8.23 -1.25 -3.82
CA VAL A 64 9.00 -2.51 -3.68
C VAL A 64 10.42 -2.36 -4.22
N GLN A 65 10.59 -1.74 -5.40
CA GLN A 65 11.93 -1.50 -5.94
C GLN A 65 12.77 -0.58 -5.04
N SER A 66 12.15 0.46 -4.47
CA SER A 66 12.82 1.36 -3.52
C SER A 66 13.26 0.63 -2.25
N ASP A 67 12.38 -0.19 -1.68
CA ASP A 67 12.69 -0.99 -0.50
C ASP A 67 13.87 -1.95 -0.79
N ILE A 68 13.87 -2.63 -1.95
CA ILE A 68 14.97 -3.53 -2.36
C ILE A 68 16.28 -2.75 -2.49
N ASN A 69 16.26 -1.58 -3.15
CA ASN A 69 17.44 -0.73 -3.27
C ASN A 69 18.00 -0.31 -1.90
N ALA A 70 17.11 0.09 -0.97
CA ALA A 70 17.51 0.46 0.38
C ALA A 70 18.16 -0.72 1.12
N PHE A 71 17.62 -1.93 0.94
CA PHE A 71 18.20 -3.14 1.52
C PHE A 71 19.54 -3.53 0.89
N VAL A 72 19.63 -3.54 -0.45
CA VAL A 72 20.86 -3.79 -1.20
C VAL A 72 21.97 -2.83 -0.77
N LYS A 73 21.65 -1.57 -0.50
CA LYS A 73 22.62 -0.60 0.04
C LYS A 73 23.15 -1.04 1.41
N LYS A 74 22.29 -1.53 2.32
CA LYS A 74 22.71 -2.05 3.62
C LYS A 74 23.55 -3.32 3.51
N ILE A 75 23.19 -4.22 2.60
CA ILE A 75 23.99 -5.42 2.27
C ILE A 75 25.39 -5.01 1.82
N LYS A 76 25.50 -4.07 0.87
CA LYS A 76 26.79 -3.59 0.37
C LYS A 76 27.64 -2.94 1.45
N MET A 77 27.02 -2.17 2.35
CA MET A 77 27.74 -1.60 3.51
C MET A 77 28.30 -2.71 4.42
N TYR A 78 27.49 -3.73 4.72
CA TYR A 78 27.92 -4.87 5.51
C TYR A 78 29.06 -5.63 4.82
N GLU A 79 28.97 -5.84 3.50
CA GLU A 79 29.97 -6.53 2.70
C GLU A 79 31.31 -5.81 2.70
N VAL A 80 31.32 -4.47 2.64
CA VAL A 80 32.53 -3.67 2.75
C VAL A 80 33.21 -3.87 4.11
N GLU A 81 32.45 -4.00 5.19
CA GLU A 81 32.98 -4.17 6.55
C GLU A 81 33.45 -5.60 6.83
N ASN A 82 32.75 -6.61 6.28
CA ASN A 82 32.95 -8.02 6.63
C ASN A 82 33.58 -8.87 5.50
N SER A 83 33.90 -8.25 4.36
CA SER A 83 34.39 -8.92 3.14
C SER A 83 33.45 -10.00 2.58
N MET A 84 32.21 -10.06 3.06
CA MET A 84 31.19 -10.98 2.59
C MET A 84 29.80 -10.39 2.87
N PRO A 85 28.80 -10.67 2.02
CA PRO A 85 27.42 -10.30 2.31
C PRO A 85 26.93 -10.94 3.62
N PRO A 86 25.97 -10.30 4.30
CA PRO A 86 25.44 -10.80 5.56
C PRO A 86 24.91 -12.21 5.39
N PRO A 87 25.19 -13.12 6.34
CA PRO A 87 24.62 -14.45 6.29
C PRO A 87 23.09 -14.33 6.30
N GLY A 88 22.42 -15.22 5.56
CA GLY A 88 20.98 -15.39 5.69
C GLY A 88 20.60 -15.81 7.11
N GLY A 89 19.32 -15.67 7.42
CA GLY A 89 18.77 -16.06 8.70
C GLY A 89 18.57 -17.57 8.84
N SER A 90 18.39 -18.04 10.07
CA SER A 90 17.96 -19.42 10.32
C SER A 90 16.44 -19.52 10.20
N TYR A 91 15.96 -20.59 9.55
CA TYR A 91 14.56 -21.01 9.59
C TYR A 91 14.35 -21.90 10.81
N ASP A 92 13.47 -21.51 11.74
CA ASP A 92 13.28 -22.24 13.01
C ASP A 92 12.26 -23.39 12.96
N GLY A 93 11.79 -23.80 11.77
CA GLY A 93 10.74 -24.81 11.65
C GLY A 93 9.34 -24.33 12.04
N GLY A 94 9.22 -23.13 12.65
CA GLY A 94 7.98 -22.53 13.14
C GLY A 94 7.49 -21.35 12.29
N ASN A 95 7.95 -21.24 11.05
CA ASN A 95 7.76 -20.11 10.14
C ASN A 95 8.43 -18.80 10.59
N ASN A 96 9.39 -18.81 11.52
CA ASN A 96 10.16 -17.61 11.86
C ASN A 96 11.42 -17.52 11.00
N SER A 97 11.74 -16.33 10.51
CA SER A 97 12.99 -16.04 9.82
C SER A 97 13.75 -14.97 10.58
N THR A 98 15.01 -15.24 10.94
CA THR A 98 15.88 -14.17 11.42
C THR A 98 16.32 -13.26 10.26
N GLY A 99 16.61 -12.01 10.60
CA GLY A 99 17.12 -11.03 9.66
C GLY A 99 18.56 -11.36 9.23
N PRO A 100 18.97 -10.95 8.03
CA PRO A 100 20.29 -11.28 7.51
C PRO A 100 21.39 -10.51 8.25
N GLY A 101 22.30 -11.24 8.90
CA GLY A 101 23.43 -10.66 9.63
C GLY A 101 23.08 -9.62 10.69
N GLY A 102 21.84 -9.64 11.23
CA GLY A 102 21.35 -8.62 12.17
C GLY A 102 20.88 -7.31 11.51
N LEU A 103 20.79 -7.26 10.18
CA LEU A 103 20.25 -6.11 9.47
C LEU A 103 18.74 -6.02 9.62
N SER A 104 18.26 -4.80 9.83
CA SER A 104 16.84 -4.47 9.75
C SER A 104 16.53 -3.64 8.50
N ILE A 105 15.40 -3.90 7.86
CA ILE A 105 14.91 -3.13 6.70
C ILE A 105 13.61 -2.43 7.03
N LYS A 106 13.45 -1.23 6.48
CA LYS A 106 12.14 -0.58 6.44
C LYS A 106 11.42 -1.03 5.19
N VAL A 107 10.18 -1.48 5.34
CA VAL A 107 9.35 -2.00 4.25
C VAL A 107 8.04 -1.24 4.16
N THR A 108 7.62 -0.96 2.94
CA THR A 108 6.34 -0.34 2.64
C THR A 108 5.28 -1.44 2.59
N GLN A 109 4.85 -1.95 3.74
CA GLN A 109 4.05 -3.18 3.86
C GLN A 109 2.81 -3.22 2.94
N VAL A 110 2.12 -2.09 2.79
CA VAL A 110 0.94 -1.94 1.93
C VAL A 110 1.20 -2.13 0.44
N ALA A 111 2.47 -2.10 0.02
CA ALA A 111 2.90 -2.31 -1.36
C ALA A 111 3.11 -3.79 -1.71
N TYR A 112 3.02 -4.71 -0.73
CA TYR A 112 3.22 -6.14 -0.92
C TYR A 112 1.90 -6.91 -0.91
N ARG A 113 1.92 -8.13 -1.45
CA ARG A 113 0.80 -9.07 -1.41
C ARG A 113 0.76 -9.85 -0.11
N GLU A 114 -0.37 -9.87 0.58
CA GLU A 114 -0.51 -10.59 1.86
C GLU A 114 -0.80 -12.08 1.68
N ASP A 115 -1.13 -12.54 0.47
CA ASP A 115 -1.47 -13.93 0.17
C ASP A 115 -0.29 -14.78 -0.31
N ALA A 116 0.94 -14.27 -0.18
CA ALA A 116 2.17 -14.93 -0.60
C ALA A 116 3.32 -14.63 0.37
N TYR A 117 4.40 -15.41 0.31
CA TYR A 117 5.68 -14.95 0.85
C TYR A 117 6.10 -13.71 0.05
N GLN A 118 6.45 -12.64 0.73
CA GLN A 118 6.56 -11.32 0.10
C GLN A 118 7.95 -10.98 -0.38
N TRP A 119 8.97 -11.49 0.32
CA TRP A 119 10.35 -11.08 0.14
C TRP A 119 11.29 -12.23 0.50
N TYR A 120 12.33 -12.41 -0.29
CA TYR A 120 13.43 -13.33 -0.04
C TYR A 120 14.76 -12.60 -0.19
N TYR A 121 15.64 -12.84 0.76
CA TYR A 121 17.07 -12.62 0.63
C TYR A 121 17.73 -14.00 0.57
N CYS A 122 18.65 -14.19 -0.37
CA CYS A 122 19.40 -15.41 -0.53
C CYS A 122 20.89 -15.07 -0.64
N ARG A 123 21.74 -15.88 -0.01
CA ARG A 123 23.19 -15.70 -0.03
C ARG A 123 23.87 -17.06 -0.18
N ALA A 124 24.78 -17.17 -1.15
CA ALA A 124 25.62 -18.33 -1.35
C ALA A 124 26.53 -18.55 -0.14
N ASP A 125 26.60 -19.77 0.38
CA ASP A 125 27.47 -20.11 1.51
C ASP A 125 28.91 -20.44 1.10
N VAL A 126 29.15 -20.47 -0.22
CA VAL A 126 30.45 -20.73 -0.82
C VAL A 126 30.84 -19.56 -1.73
N ALA A 127 32.14 -19.30 -1.86
CA ALA A 127 32.67 -18.33 -2.80
C ALA A 127 32.14 -18.64 -4.23
N PRO A 128 31.68 -17.64 -5.00
CA PRO A 128 31.90 -16.20 -4.80
C PRO A 128 30.88 -15.46 -3.91
N TYR A 129 30.21 -16.12 -2.95
CA TYR A 129 29.31 -15.50 -1.96
C TYR A 129 28.22 -14.60 -2.56
N ASN A 130 27.76 -14.92 -3.77
CA ASN A 130 26.73 -14.15 -4.45
C ASN A 130 25.48 -14.04 -3.58
N TYR A 131 24.81 -12.90 -3.66
CA TYR A 131 23.54 -12.69 -2.99
C TYR A 131 22.48 -12.24 -3.97
N GLY A 132 21.23 -12.46 -3.61
CA GLY A 132 20.10 -11.90 -4.32
C GLY A 132 18.94 -11.62 -3.41
N VAL A 133 18.13 -10.64 -3.82
CA VAL A 133 16.93 -10.19 -3.16
C VAL A 133 15.81 -10.29 -4.17
N ALA A 134 14.68 -10.87 -3.79
CA ALA A 134 13.49 -10.89 -4.62
C ALA A 134 12.26 -10.56 -3.80
N ALA A 135 11.32 -9.81 -4.36
CA ALA A 135 10.08 -9.49 -3.68
C ALA A 135 8.90 -9.32 -4.66
N VAL A 136 7.70 -9.65 -4.19
CA VAL A 136 6.46 -9.52 -4.95
C VAL A 136 5.70 -8.26 -4.55
N SER A 137 5.36 -7.43 -5.54
CA SER A 137 4.51 -6.27 -5.31
C SER A 137 3.03 -6.66 -5.29
N LYS A 138 2.19 -5.76 -4.77
CA LYS A 138 0.74 -5.88 -4.76
C LYS A 138 0.13 -6.06 -6.17
N SER A 139 0.83 -5.62 -7.21
CA SER A 139 0.43 -5.85 -8.61
C SER A 139 0.63 -7.30 -9.07
N GLY A 140 1.40 -8.10 -8.32
CA GLY A 140 1.74 -9.48 -8.64
C GLY A 140 3.08 -9.66 -9.37
N LYS A 141 3.76 -8.58 -9.74
CA LYS A 141 5.11 -8.65 -10.32
C LYS A 141 6.14 -9.00 -9.26
N VAL A 142 7.11 -9.82 -9.63
CA VAL A 142 8.25 -10.15 -8.79
C VAL A 142 9.49 -9.45 -9.31
N PHE A 143 10.05 -8.58 -8.49
CA PHE A 143 11.28 -7.87 -8.77
C PHE A 143 12.43 -8.55 -8.06
N ALA A 144 13.54 -8.77 -8.78
CA ALA A 144 14.74 -9.38 -8.22
C ALA A 144 15.97 -8.52 -8.52
N TYR A 145 16.90 -8.51 -7.57
CA TYR A 145 18.23 -7.93 -7.68
C TYR A 145 19.26 -8.97 -7.27
N THR A 146 20.27 -9.23 -8.09
CA THR A 146 21.39 -10.11 -7.74
C THR A 146 22.72 -9.37 -7.79
N SER A 147 23.70 -9.86 -7.05
CA SER A 147 25.08 -9.34 -7.08
C SER A 147 25.77 -9.59 -8.42
N GLN A 148 25.29 -10.55 -9.20
CA GLN A 148 25.87 -10.93 -10.49
C GLN A 148 25.28 -10.13 -11.66
N ASP A 149 23.95 -10.12 -11.77
CA ASP A 149 23.25 -9.61 -12.96
C ASP A 149 22.51 -8.28 -12.70
N GLY A 150 22.43 -7.87 -11.43
CA GLY A 150 21.67 -6.68 -11.04
C GLY A 150 20.17 -6.92 -11.13
N TRP A 151 19.44 -5.95 -11.68
CA TRP A 151 17.97 -5.94 -11.71
C TRP A 151 17.39 -6.80 -12.82
N TYR A 152 16.42 -7.65 -12.46
CA TYR A 152 15.59 -8.36 -13.43
C TYR A 152 14.20 -8.67 -12.86
N ASN A 153 13.27 -9.00 -13.75
CA ASN A 153 11.94 -9.47 -13.38
C ASN A 153 11.97 -10.99 -13.23
N TYR A 154 11.64 -11.49 -12.05
CA TYR A 154 11.60 -12.93 -11.80
C TYR A 154 10.29 -13.50 -12.34
N THR A 155 10.38 -14.48 -13.23
CA THR A 155 9.24 -15.13 -13.90
C THR A 155 9.03 -16.58 -13.45
N GLY A 156 9.79 -17.05 -12.46
CA GLY A 156 9.64 -18.39 -11.91
C GLY A 156 8.43 -18.51 -11.00
N SER A 157 8.21 -19.71 -10.46
CA SER A 157 7.15 -19.95 -9.48
C SER A 157 7.35 -19.06 -8.26
N TRP A 158 6.26 -18.45 -7.76
CA TRP A 158 6.24 -17.60 -6.57
C TRP A 158 5.06 -17.93 -5.64
N GLY A 159 5.23 -17.66 -4.34
CA GLY A 159 4.15 -17.68 -3.36
C GLY A 159 3.81 -19.04 -2.75
N SER A 160 4.65 -20.07 -2.85
CA SER A 160 4.46 -21.36 -2.17
C SER A 160 5.32 -21.47 -0.90
N SER A 161 4.94 -22.35 0.04
CA SER A 161 5.77 -22.67 1.21
C SER A 161 7.08 -23.33 0.80
N GLY A 162 8.15 -23.07 1.55
CA GLY A 162 9.46 -23.69 1.31
C GLY A 162 10.18 -23.22 0.05
N MET A 163 9.78 -22.09 -0.54
CA MET A 163 10.37 -21.61 -1.80
C MET A 163 11.83 -21.22 -1.75
N SER A 164 12.43 -21.06 -0.58
CA SER A 164 13.87 -20.79 -0.43
C SER A 164 14.72 -21.81 -1.19
N GLY A 165 14.34 -23.10 -1.18
CA GLY A 165 15.05 -24.15 -1.91
C GLY A 165 14.94 -24.06 -3.43
N THR A 166 13.97 -23.33 -3.97
CA THR A 166 13.77 -23.15 -5.42
C THR A 166 14.28 -21.80 -5.88
N ILE A 167 14.02 -20.73 -5.12
CA ILE A 167 14.36 -19.37 -5.52
C ILE A 167 15.83 -19.04 -5.27
N CYS A 168 16.41 -19.48 -4.15
CA CYS A 168 17.77 -19.11 -3.82
C CYS A 168 18.82 -19.62 -4.81
N PRO A 169 18.70 -20.84 -5.37
CA PRO A 169 19.59 -21.25 -6.45
C PRO A 169 19.48 -20.39 -7.70
N VAL A 170 18.28 -19.90 -8.02
CA VAL A 170 18.07 -18.98 -9.14
C VAL A 170 18.68 -17.61 -8.87
N LEU A 171 18.56 -17.09 -7.64
CA LEU A 171 19.10 -15.77 -7.27
C LEU A 171 20.63 -15.77 -7.09
N THR A 172 21.21 -16.87 -6.62
CA THR A 172 22.63 -16.92 -6.23
C THR A 172 23.52 -17.65 -7.24
N GLY A 173 22.91 -18.40 -8.16
CA GLY A 173 23.62 -19.27 -9.11
C GLY A 173 24.24 -20.52 -8.47
N VAL A 174 23.96 -20.82 -7.20
CA VAL A 174 24.52 -21.97 -6.47
C VAL A 174 23.43 -22.80 -5.79
N SER A 175 23.65 -24.11 -5.66
CA SER A 175 22.67 -25.03 -5.05
C SER A 175 22.56 -24.93 -3.53
N THR A 176 23.56 -24.35 -2.86
CA THR A 176 23.60 -24.18 -1.40
C THR A 176 23.61 -22.70 -1.05
N ALA A 177 22.47 -22.20 -0.61
CA ALA A 177 22.31 -20.81 -0.22
C ALA A 177 21.45 -20.73 1.05
N ASN A 178 21.91 -19.89 1.98
CA ASN A 178 21.13 -19.48 3.14
C ASN A 178 20.12 -18.41 2.71
N SER A 179 18.98 -18.33 3.41
CA SER A 179 17.87 -17.45 3.05
C SER A 179 17.21 -16.78 4.25
N SER A 180 16.78 -15.52 4.09
CA SER A 180 15.82 -14.84 4.97
C SER A 180 14.58 -14.46 4.20
N PHE A 181 13.41 -14.47 4.84
CA PHE A 181 12.16 -13.95 4.25
C PHE A 181 11.45 -13.03 5.23
N SER A 182 10.77 -11.98 4.72
CA SER A 182 10.23 -10.90 5.56
C SER A 182 8.84 -11.16 6.13
N TYR A 183 8.07 -12.00 5.43
CA TYR A 183 6.66 -12.25 5.73
C TYR A 183 6.35 -13.73 5.56
N GLY A 184 5.74 -14.33 6.58
CA GLY A 184 5.36 -15.74 6.58
C GLY A 184 3.95 -15.95 6.06
N LYS A 185 3.79 -16.59 4.88
CA LYS A 185 2.49 -16.94 4.28
C LYS A 185 1.58 -17.81 5.19
N GLY A 186 2.11 -18.39 6.27
CA GLY A 186 1.34 -19.15 7.27
C GLY A 186 1.11 -18.44 8.61
N THR A 187 1.87 -17.39 8.91
CA THR A 187 1.76 -16.64 10.18
C THR A 187 0.97 -15.35 10.04
N GLY A 188 0.84 -14.83 8.81
CA GLY A 188 0.17 -13.57 8.53
C GLY A 188 0.94 -12.33 9.02
N ASN A 189 2.19 -12.51 9.46
CA ASN A 189 2.95 -11.49 10.17
C ASN A 189 4.30 -11.22 9.51
N TRP A 190 4.70 -9.95 9.58
CA TRP A 190 6.05 -9.49 9.28
C TRP A 190 7.00 -9.84 10.42
N PHE A 191 8.23 -10.24 10.11
CA PHE A 191 9.21 -10.56 11.13
C PHE A 191 9.85 -9.29 11.71
N GLY A 192 10.35 -9.36 12.95
CA GLY A 192 10.86 -8.18 13.68
C GLY A 192 12.05 -7.46 13.05
N TRP A 193 12.75 -8.10 12.09
CA TRP A 193 13.82 -7.47 11.32
C TRP A 193 13.28 -6.61 10.15
N THR A 194 11.98 -6.67 9.88
CA THR A 194 11.28 -5.80 8.95
C THR A 194 10.41 -4.81 9.72
N THR A 195 10.82 -3.54 9.70
CA THR A 195 10.09 -2.45 10.34
C THR A 195 9.24 -1.72 9.32
N THR A 196 8.12 -1.14 9.76
CA THR A 196 7.27 -0.31 8.91
C THR A 196 7.97 1.01 8.58
N ASN A 197 7.77 1.51 7.36
CA ASN A 197 8.05 2.92 7.03
C ASN A 197 7.17 3.87 7.84
#